data_AF-A0AAU2I4I7-F1
#
_entry.id   AF-A0AAU2I4I7-F1
#
_cell.length_a   1.000
_cell.length_b   1.000
_cell.length_c   1.000
_cell.angle_alpha   90.00
_cell.angle_beta   90.00
_cell.angle_gamma   90.00
#
_symmetry.space_group_name_H-M   'P 1'
#
loop_
_entity.id
_entity.type
_entity.pdbx_description
1 polymer ?
#
loop_
_entity_poly.entity_id
_entity_poly.type
_entity_poly.pdbx_seq_one_letter_code
_entity_poly.pdbx_strand_id
1 'polypeptide(L)' 'MLESAWRQIEPMGRVGEADEIAKAAVFLLSDDSLYVTSAELGVDGGWTTGPTGKCVMGR' A
#
# COMPACT_ATOMS: atom_id res chain seq x y z
N MET A 1 -1.39 16.19 -14.66
CA MET A 1 -1.78 17.06 -13.53
C MET A 1 -2.46 16.29 -12.40
N LEU A 2 -3.30 15.28 -12.69
CA LEU A 2 -3.86 14.39 -11.64
C LEU A 2 -2.81 13.42 -11.07
N GLU A 3 -2.05 12.71 -11.91
CA GLU A 3 -0.93 11.81 -11.53
C GLU A 3 0.03 12.39 -10.46
N SER A 4 0.32 13.68 -10.54
CA SER A 4 1.20 14.40 -9.62
C SER A 4 0.62 14.57 -8.21
N ALA A 5 -0.70 14.62 -8.06
CA ALA A 5 -1.36 14.78 -6.76
C ALA A 5 -1.34 13.46 -5.98
N TRP A 6 -1.63 12.33 -6.63
CA TRP A 6 -1.64 11.00 -6.00
C TRP A 6 -0.26 10.62 -5.43
N ARG A 7 0.82 10.98 -6.13
CA ARG A 7 2.21 10.80 -5.66
C ARG A 7 2.56 11.56 -4.39
N GLN A 8 1.87 12.66 -4.08
CA GLN A 8 2.18 13.43 -2.88
C GLN A 8 1.54 12.84 -1.63
N ILE A 9 0.45 12.10 -1.77
CA ILE A 9 -0.33 11.54 -0.67
C ILE A 9 -0.09 10.05 -0.45
N GLU A 10 0.53 9.36 -1.40
CA GLU A 10 1.05 8.02 -1.23
C GLU A 10 2.45 8.05 -0.59
N PRO A 11 2.68 7.46 0.60
CA PRO A 11 3.99 7.51 1.26
C PRO A 11 5.15 6.93 0.44
N MET A 12 4.90 5.91 -0.37
CA MET A 12 5.89 5.34 -1.28
C MET A 12 6.12 6.19 -2.55
N GLY A 13 5.29 7.20 -2.81
CA GLY A 13 5.48 8.16 -3.90
C GLY A 13 5.34 7.58 -5.32
N ARG A 14 4.76 6.38 -5.45
CA ARG A 14 4.47 5.72 -6.72
C ARG A 14 3.28 4.79 -6.55
N VAL A 15 2.45 4.71 -7.59
CA VAL A 15 1.37 3.73 -7.66
C VAL A 15 1.98 2.32 -7.67
N GLY A 16 1.35 1.41 -6.93
CA GLY A 16 1.68 -0.01 -6.93
C GLY A 16 1.34 -0.70 -8.26
N GLU A 17 2.12 -1.72 -8.61
CA GLU A 17 1.82 -2.58 -9.76
C GLU A 17 0.89 -3.73 -9.36
N ALA A 18 0.12 -4.26 -10.31
CA ALA A 18 -0.80 -5.37 -10.06
C ALA A 18 -0.11 -6.61 -9.47
N ASP A 19 1.15 -6.85 -9.87
CA ASP A 19 1.97 -7.95 -9.36
C ASP A 19 2.27 -7.86 -7.86
N GLU A 20 2.28 -6.65 -7.28
CA GLU A 20 2.52 -6.45 -5.86
C GLU A 20 1.30 -6.92 -5.04
N ILE A 21 0.09 -6.63 -5.52
CA ILE A 21 -1.16 -7.15 -4.94
C ILE A 21 -1.23 -8.68 -5.12
N ALA A 22 -0.89 -9.18 -6.31
CA ALA A 22 -0.94 -10.61 -6.62
C ALA A 22 -0.02 -11.42 -5.70
N LYS A 23 1.19 -10.93 -5.42
CA LYS A 23 2.13 -11.58 -4.49
C LYS A 23 1.59 -11.65 -3.06
N ALA A 24 0.93 -10.60 -2.58
CA ALA A 24 0.30 -10.61 -1.26
C ALA A 24 -0.86 -11.62 -1.19
N ALA A 25 -1.67 -11.71 -2.25
CA ALA A 25 -2.72 -12.72 -2.35
C ALA A 25 -2.14 -14.15 -2.37
N VAL A 26 -1.05 -14.38 -3.13
CA VAL A 26 -0.35 -15.67 -3.16
C VAL A 26 0.19 -16.03 -1.78
N PHE A 27 0.78 -15.07 -1.07
CA PHE A 27 1.23 -15.28 0.31
C PHE A 27 0.09 -15.78 1.21
N LEU A 28 -1.07 -15.11 1.19
CA LEU A 28 -2.23 -15.50 2.01
C LEU A 28 -2.86 -16.85 1.61
N LEU A 29 -2.58 -17.34 0.39
CA LEU A 29 -3.02 -18.65 -0.10
C LEU A 29 -1.95 -19.73 0.08
N SER A 30 -0.76 -19.37 0.56
CA SER A 30 0.38 -20.28 0.68
C SER A 30 0.49 -20.88 2.09
N ASP A 31 1.35 -21.89 2.22
CA ASP A 31 1.68 -22.48 3.52
C ASP A 31 2.44 -21.50 4.44
N ASP A 32 2.98 -20.40 3.91
CA ASP A 32 3.67 -19.38 4.70
C ASP A 32 2.70 -18.58 5.59
N SER A 33 1.38 -18.67 5.36
CA SER A 33 0.35 -17.97 6.12
C SER A 33 -0.57 -18.90 6.92
N LEU A 34 -0.17 -20.14 7.23
CA LEU A 34 -1.02 -21.15 7.89
C LEU A 34 -1.65 -20.72 9.22
N TYR A 35 -1.05 -19.75 9.91
CA TYR A 35 -1.57 -19.21 11.18
C TYR A 35 -2.06 -17.76 11.09
N VAL A 36 -2.08 -17.19 9.90
CA VAL A 36 -2.60 -15.84 9.65
C VAL A 36 -4.10 -15.95 9.38
N THR A 37 -4.91 -15.62 10.38
CA THR A 37 -6.38 -15.67 10.28
C THR A 37 -6.98 -14.36 10.78
N SER A 38 -8.10 -13.96 10.19
CA SER A 38 -8.81 -12.70 10.52
C SER A 38 -7.91 -11.45 10.50
N ALA A 39 -6.86 -11.46 9.70
CA ALA A 39 -5.93 -10.35 9.55
C ALA A 39 -6.24 -9.57 8.27
N GLU A 40 -6.10 -8.26 8.33
CA GLU A 40 -6.13 -7.37 7.17
C GLU A 40 -4.69 -7.04 6.77
N LEU A 41 -4.34 -7.31 5.51
CA LEU A 41 -3.02 -7.01 4.96
C LEU A 41 -3.13 -5.81 4.02
N GLY A 42 -2.68 -4.64 4.49
CA GLY A 42 -2.60 -3.44 3.67
C GLY A 42 -1.48 -3.55 2.62
N VAL A 43 -1.83 -3.38 1.34
CA VAL A 43 -0.90 -3.41 0.20
C VAL A 43 -1.15 -2.18 -0.68
N ASP A 44 -0.88 -1.00 -0.14
CA ASP A 44 -1.33 0.28 -0.69
C ASP A 44 -0.25 1.38 -0.64
N GLY A 45 1.01 0.99 -0.51
CA GLY A 45 2.11 1.95 -0.43
C GLY A 45 2.11 2.82 0.83
N GLY A 46 1.36 2.43 1.87
CA GLY A 46 1.22 3.17 3.13
C GLY A 46 0.07 4.16 3.14
N TRP A 47 -0.76 4.19 2.09
CA TRP A 47 -1.86 5.14 1.96
C TRP A 47 -2.80 5.15 3.18
N THR A 48 -3.19 3.98 3.67
CA THR A 48 -4.13 3.84 4.79
C THR A 48 -3.49 4.19 6.15
N THR A 49 -2.16 4.25 6.24
CA THR A 49 -1.46 4.58 7.49
C THR A 49 -1.66 6.05 7.89
N GLY A 50 -1.86 6.95 6.93
CA GLY A 50 -2.12 8.36 7.19
C GLY A 50 -1.46 9.29 6.17
N PRO A 51 -1.65 10.61 6.34
CA PRO A 51 -1.13 11.61 5.41
C PRO A 51 0.41 11.62 5.42
N THR A 52 1.00 11.79 4.24
CA THR A 52 2.46 11.92 4.11
C THR A 52 2.96 13.18 4.82
N GLY A 53 4.23 13.19 5.23
CA GLY A 53 4.86 14.39 5.81
C GLY A 53 4.81 15.60 4.87
N LYS A 54 4.83 15.39 3.55
CA LYS A 54 4.65 16.44 2.54
C LYS A 54 3.25 17.04 2.60
N CYS A 55 2.23 16.19 2.60
CA CYS A 55 0.84 16.59 2.75
C CYS A 55 0.60 17.33 4.09
N VAL A 56 1.07 16.78 5.21
CA VAL A 56 0.94 17.38 6.55
C VAL A 56 1.59 18.76 6.63
N MET A 57 2.75 18.93 5.99
CA MET A 57 3.47 20.21 5.99
C MET A 57 2.96 21.20 4.94
N GLY A 58 2.00 20.81 4.10
CA GLY A 58 1.47 21.64 3.02
C GLY A 58 2.49 21.99 1.94
N ARG A 59 3.41 21.06 1.63
CA ARG A 59 4.52 21.25 0.67
C ARG A 59 4.57 20.18 -0.40
#